data_AF-A0A6P3WS27-F1
#
_entry.id   AF-A0A6P3WS27-F1
#
_cell.length_a   1.000
_cell.length_b   1.000
_cell.length_c   1.000
_cell.angle_alpha   90.00
_cell.angle_beta   90.00
_cell.angle_gamma   90.00
#
_symmetry.space_group_name_H-M   'P 1'
#
loop_
_entity.id
_entity.type
_entity.pdbx_description
1 polymer ?
#
loop_
_entity_poly.entity_id
_entity_poly.type
_entity_poly.pdbx_seq_one_letter_code
_entity_poly.pdbx_strand_id
1 'polypeptide(L)'
;RTVPQTYGDGFLGDVEVGNHRTEEIILYRVIVFNNPTNDIQSGSVQFSHKGISHYLSVVNQSGSQAIVCNNPDSLGTSKVRLNIRVHPNTDSTLDLILASH
;
A
#
# COMPACT_ATOMS: atom_id res chain seq x y z
N ARG A 1 -8.23 -26.95 13.10
CA ARG A 1 -8.06 -26.80 11.63
C ARG A 1 -7.54 -25.39 11.38
N THR A 2 -6.22 -25.22 11.36
CA THR A 2 -5.55 -23.95 11.07
C THR A 2 -5.54 -23.74 9.57
N VAL A 3 -5.99 -22.58 9.12
CA VAL A 3 -6.00 -22.16 7.71
C VAL A 3 -4.54 -21.90 7.29
N PRO A 4 -4.09 -22.26 6.07
CA PRO A 4 -2.71 -21.99 5.68
C PRO A 4 -2.49 -20.49 5.56
N GLN A 5 -1.50 -19.97 6.30
CA GLN A 5 -0.96 -18.65 6.04
C GLN A 5 -0.19 -18.73 4.72
N THR A 6 -0.78 -18.20 3.65
CA THR A 6 -0.09 -17.91 2.40
C THR A 6 0.79 -16.69 2.65
N TYR A 7 2.03 -16.92 3.07
CA TYR A 7 3.09 -15.94 2.89
C TYR A 7 3.45 -15.97 1.40
N GLY A 8 3.01 -14.97 0.64
CA GLY A 8 3.58 -14.71 -0.68
C GLY A 8 5.05 -14.33 -0.52
N ASP A 9 5.86 -14.58 -1.56
CA ASP A 9 7.29 -14.19 -1.68
C ASP A 9 7.50 -12.65 -1.73
N GLY A 10 6.69 -11.88 -1.01
CA GLY A 10 6.74 -10.42 -0.93
C GLY A 10 7.52 -9.94 0.29
N PHE A 11 8.07 -8.72 0.20
CA PHE A 11 8.69 -8.06 1.33
C PHE A 11 7.66 -7.89 2.47
N LEU A 12 8.06 -8.19 3.71
CA LEU A 12 7.24 -7.93 4.90
C LEU A 12 7.01 -6.43 5.03
N GLY A 13 5.95 -5.92 4.41
CA GLY A 13 5.69 -4.50 4.32
C GLY A 13 4.98 -4.06 3.04
N ASP A 14 4.92 -4.92 2.02
CA ASP A 14 4.08 -4.67 0.84
C ASP A 14 2.63 -5.06 1.12
N VAL A 15 1.70 -4.47 0.36
CA VAL A 15 0.27 -4.77 0.42
C VAL A 15 -0.20 -5.09 -0.98
N GLU A 16 -0.89 -6.21 -1.13
CA GLU A 16 -1.66 -6.53 -2.32
C GLU A 16 -3.01 -7.11 -1.91
N VAL A 17 -4.10 -6.45 -2.32
CA VAL A 17 -5.46 -6.86 -1.98
C VAL A 17 -6.40 -6.68 -3.16
N GLY A 18 -7.35 -7.61 -3.28
CA GLY A 18 -8.37 -7.59 -4.31
C GLY A 18 -7.92 -8.23 -5.62
N ASN A 19 -8.67 -7.97 -6.69
CA ASN A 19 -8.38 -8.46 -8.03
C ASN A 19 -8.74 -7.37 -9.02
N HIS A 20 -7.93 -7.21 -10.07
CA HIS A 20 -8.21 -6.22 -11.11
C HIS A 20 -8.86 -6.87 -12.34
N ARG A 21 -9.60 -6.08 -13.10
CA ARG A 21 -10.20 -6.46 -14.39
C ARG A 21 -9.62 -5.62 -15.52
N THR A 22 -9.74 -6.12 -16.75
CA THR A 22 -9.16 -5.45 -17.92
C THR A 22 -9.82 -4.11 -18.23
N GLU A 23 -11.11 -3.94 -17.91
CA GLU A 23 -11.84 -2.69 -18.13
C GLU A 23 -11.61 -1.60 -17.07
N GLU A 24 -10.82 -1.86 -16.02
CA GLU A 24 -10.61 -0.91 -14.94
C GLU A 24 -9.64 0.21 -15.31
N ILE A 25 -9.90 1.40 -14.76
CA ILE A 25 -8.98 2.51 -14.77
C ILE A 25 -7.87 2.20 -13.77
N ILE A 26 -6.64 2.11 -14.27
CA ILE A 26 -5.44 1.97 -13.45
C ILE A 26 -4.92 3.35 -13.07
N LEU A 27 -4.82 3.59 -11.77
CA LEU A 27 -4.25 4.78 -11.18
C LEU A 27 -2.92 4.40 -10.53
N TYR A 28 -1.88 5.17 -10.86
CA TYR A 28 -0.53 4.94 -10.35
C TYR A 28 0.00 6.19 -9.64
N ARG A 29 0.65 5.98 -8.49
CA ARG A 29 1.34 7.03 -7.72
C ARG A 29 2.61 6.50 -7.10
N VAL A 30 3.62 7.37 -7.02
CA VAL A 30 4.83 7.15 -6.21
C VAL A 30 4.70 7.99 -4.95
N ILE A 31 4.99 7.39 -3.80
CA ILE A 31 4.99 8.05 -2.50
C ILE A 31 6.38 7.95 -1.90
N VAL A 32 6.92 9.08 -1.45
CA VAL A 32 8.23 9.13 -0.80
C VAL A 32 8.06 9.53 0.65
N PHE A 33 8.67 8.78 1.55
CA PHE A 33 8.74 9.06 2.97
C PHE A 33 10.19 9.22 3.41
N ASN A 34 10.51 10.38 3.94
CA ASN A 34 11.78 10.64 4.61
C ASN A 34 11.56 10.53 6.12
N ASN A 35 12.29 9.64 6.77
CA ASN A 35 12.37 9.57 8.22
C ASN A 35 13.78 9.96 8.69
N PRO A 36 14.01 11.24 9.02
CA PRO A 36 15.33 11.73 9.45
C PRO A 36 15.57 11.51 10.95
N THR A 37 14.67 10.86 11.68
CA THR A 37 14.77 10.67 13.13
C THR A 37 15.27 9.28 13.49
N ASN A 38 15.64 9.11 14.77
CA ASN A 38 16.10 7.84 15.32
C ASN A 38 14.94 6.90 15.74
N ASP A 39 13.70 7.33 15.52
CA ASP A 39 12.49 6.60 15.93
C ASP A 39 11.71 6.12 14.71
N ILE A 40 10.96 5.02 14.85
CA ILE A 40 10.02 4.58 13.81
C ILE A 40 8.93 5.63 13.67
N GLN A 41 8.78 6.19 12.48
CA GLN A 41 7.68 7.11 12.18
C GLN A 41 6.49 6.36 11.63
N SER A 42 5.30 6.73 12.09
CA SER A 42 4.03 6.21 11.57
C SER A 42 3.25 7.35 10.93
N GLY A 43 2.69 7.09 9.75
CA GLY A 43 1.84 8.02 9.02
C GLY A 43 0.60 7.33 8.47
N SER A 44 -0.39 8.13 8.10
CA SER A 44 -1.54 7.64 7.33
C SER A 44 -1.66 8.45 6.06
N VAL A 45 -1.91 7.77 4.94
CA VAL A 45 -2.22 8.43 3.68
C VAL A 45 -3.61 8.02 3.24
N GLN A 46 -4.39 9.02 2.85
CA GLN A 46 -5.71 8.82 2.32
C GLN A 46 -5.76 9.34 0.88
N PHE A 47 -6.25 8.50 -0.02
CA PHE A 47 -6.45 8.84 -1.42
C PHE A 47 -7.93 8.78 -1.75
N SER A 48 -8.36 9.66 -2.64
CA SER A 48 -9.72 9.68 -3.17
C SER A 48 -9.65 9.72 -4.70
N HIS A 49 -10.51 8.92 -5.34
CA HIS A 49 -10.60 8.81 -6.79
C HIS A 49 -12.08 8.73 -7.20
N LYS A 50 -12.34 8.77 -8.50
CA LYS A 50 -13.68 8.54 -9.04
C LYS A 50 -13.85 7.04 -9.26
N GLY A 51 -14.99 6.49 -8.86
CA GLY A 51 -15.30 5.07 -9.00
C GLY A 51 -15.13 4.28 -7.71
N ILE A 52 -15.09 2.95 -7.85
CA ILE A 52 -14.98 1.99 -6.77
C ILE A 52 -13.67 1.20 -6.93
N SER A 53 -12.88 1.13 -5.86
CA SER A 53 -11.64 0.36 -5.80
C SER A 53 -11.92 -1.14 -5.77
N HIS A 54 -11.28 -1.89 -6.65
CA HIS A 54 -11.33 -3.36 -6.66
C HIS A 54 -9.98 -4.02 -6.40
N TYR A 55 -8.90 -3.28 -6.65
CA TYR A 55 -7.54 -3.75 -6.47
C TYR A 55 -6.68 -2.62 -5.92
N LEU A 56 -5.82 -2.95 -4.97
CA LEU A 56 -4.82 -2.06 -4.42
C LEU A 56 -3.53 -2.85 -4.24
N SER A 57 -2.45 -2.31 -4.79
CA SER A 57 -1.10 -2.80 -4.58
C SER A 57 -0.20 -1.64 -4.15
N VAL A 58 0.59 -1.88 -3.11
CA VAL A 58 1.57 -0.93 -2.58
C VAL A 58 2.86 -1.70 -2.32
N VAL A 59 3.91 -1.36 -3.06
CA VAL A 59 5.16 -2.12 -3.07
C VAL A 59 6.31 -1.19 -2.73
N ASN A 60 7.21 -1.65 -1.87
CA ASN A 60 8.48 -0.98 -1.58
C ASN A 60 9.40 -1.05 -2.80
N GLN A 61 9.91 0.11 -3.23
CA GLN A 61 11.01 0.11 -4.19
C GLN A 61 12.28 -0.43 -3.54
N SER A 62 13.20 -0.94 -4.36
CA SER A 62 14.47 -1.50 -3.89
C SER A 62 15.21 -0.53 -2.97
N GLY A 63 15.66 -1.02 -1.81
CA GLY A 63 16.34 -0.22 -0.78
C GLY A 63 15.41 0.50 0.19
N SER A 64 14.09 0.52 -0.05
CA SER A 64 13.11 1.10 0.87
C SER A 64 12.79 0.16 2.03
N GLN A 65 12.45 0.73 3.18
CA GLN A 65 12.16 -0.01 4.41
C GLN A 65 10.91 0.55 5.09
N ALA A 66 9.77 0.40 4.42
CA ALA A 66 8.47 0.75 4.96
C ALA A 66 7.54 -0.46 5.10
N ILE A 67 6.78 -0.47 6.19
CA ILE A 67 5.70 -1.42 6.41
C ILE A 67 4.39 -0.70 6.09
N VAL A 68 3.65 -1.21 5.10
CA VAL A 68 2.35 -0.70 4.68
C VAL A 68 1.26 -1.64 5.18
N CYS A 69 0.16 -1.07 5.65
CA CYS A 69 -1.05 -1.80 5.99
C CYS A 69 -2.25 -1.08 5.37
N ASN A 70 -3.08 -1.79 4.61
CA ASN A 70 -4.35 -1.24 4.18
C ASN A 70 -5.36 -1.27 5.33
N ASN A 71 -6.33 -0.35 5.27
CA ASN A 71 -7.52 -0.51 6.07
C ASN A 71 -8.46 -1.56 5.44
N PRO A 72 -9.26 -2.28 6.26
CA PRO A 72 -10.19 -3.30 5.76
C PRO A 72 -11.22 -2.78 4.77
N ASP A 73 -11.54 -1.48 4.84
CA ASP A 73 -12.51 -0.79 4.00
C ASP A 73 -11.90 -0.18 2.73
N SER A 74 -10.66 -0.54 2.36
CA SER A 74 -9.97 0.03 1.20
C SER A 74 -10.54 -0.42 -0.16
N LEU A 75 -11.27 -1.55 -0.20
CA LEU A 75 -11.94 -2.04 -1.41
C LEU A 75 -13.44 -1.74 -1.33
N GLY A 76 -14.11 -1.65 -2.48
CA GLY A 76 -15.55 -1.34 -2.54
C GLY A 76 -15.88 0.13 -2.28
N THR A 77 -14.87 1.02 -2.30
CA THR A 77 -15.00 2.44 -1.96
C THR A 77 -14.20 3.33 -2.92
N SER A 78 -14.56 4.60 -2.96
CA SER A 78 -13.81 5.67 -3.66
C SER A 78 -12.68 6.27 -2.82
N LYS A 79 -12.54 5.83 -1.56
CA LYS A 79 -11.56 6.35 -0.59
C LYS A 79 -10.70 5.24 -0.02
N VAL A 80 -9.41 5.27 -0.31
CA VAL A 80 -8.44 4.30 0.21
C VAL A 80 -7.64 4.94 1.33
N ARG A 81 -7.45 4.23 2.44
CA ARG A 81 -6.57 4.65 3.52
C ARG A 81 -5.51 3.59 3.79
N LEU A 82 -4.26 4.05 3.86
CA LEU A 82 -3.09 3.27 4.19
C LEU A 82 -2.48 3.79 5.49
N ASN A 83 -1.98 2.88 6.30
CA ASN A 83 -1.08 3.19 7.41
C ASN A 83 0.31 2.72 7.04
N ILE A 84 1.30 3.57 7.28
CA ILE A 84 2.68 3.34 6.84
C ILE A 84 3.58 3.57 8.04
N ARG A 85 4.52 2.64 8.26
CA ARG A 85 5.59 2.78 9.25
C ARG A 85 6.93 2.74 8.54
N VAL A 86 7.80 3.69 8.88
CA VAL A 86 9.08 3.88 8.18
C VAL A 86 10.21 3.77 9.18
N HIS A 87 11.25 3.00 8.83
CA HIS A 87 12.40 2.76 9.68
C HIS A 87 13.18 4.07 9.98
N PRO A 88 13.79 4.21 11.18
CA PRO A 88 14.70 5.33 11.49
C PRO A 88 15.78 5.57 10.43
N ASN A 89 16.10 6.85 10.19
CA ASN A 89 17.19 7.29 9.30
C ASN A 89 17.11 6.69 7.88
N THR A 90 15.91 6.60 7.30
CA THR A 90 15.71 6.06 5.95
C THR A 90 14.91 6.98 5.05
N ASP A 91 15.13 6.82 3.75
CA ASP A 91 14.24 7.26 2.69
C ASP A 91 13.57 6.03 2.09
N SER A 92 12.25 6.00 2.14
CA SER A 92 11.45 4.90 1.58
C SER A 92 10.57 5.42 0.45
N THR A 93 10.64 4.74 -0.69
CA THR A 93 9.81 5.02 -1.86
C THR A 93 8.86 3.84 -2.09
N LEU A 94 7.58 4.15 -2.26
CA LEU A 94 6.51 3.20 -2.46
C LEU A 94 5.83 3.43 -3.81
N ASP A 95 5.63 2.36 -4.56
CA ASP A 95 4.79 2.34 -5.75
C ASP A 95 3.38 1.93 -5.35
N LEU A 96 2.40 2.78 -5.64
CA LEU A 96 0.98 2.53 -5.41
C LEU A 96 0.27 2.35 -6.74
N ILE A 97 -0.40 1.22 -6.90
CA ILE A 97 -1.28 0.88 -8.02
C ILE A 97 -2.68 0.65 -7.47
N LEU A 98 -3.66 1.30 -8.07
CA LEU A 98 -5.07 1.17 -7.75
C LEU A 98 -5.85 0.89 -9.03
N ALA A 99 -6.68 -0.15 -9.05
CA ALA A 99 -7.63 -0.38 -10.14
C ALA A 99 -9.05 -0.04 -9.68
N SER A 100 -9.75 0.74 -10.49
CA SER A 100 -11.09 1.25 -10.18
C SER A 100 -11.99 1.28 -11.42
N HIS A 101 -13.31 1.22 -11.21
CA HIS A 101 -14.32 1.41 -12.24
C HIS A 101 -15.43 2.36 -11.75
#